data_AF-A0A443SCZ2-F1
#
_entry.id   AF-A0A443SCZ2-F1
#
_cell.length_a   1.000
_cell.length_b   1.000
_cell.length_c   1.000
_cell.angle_alpha   90.00
_cell.angle_beta   90.00
_cell.angle_gamma   90.00
#
_symmetry.space_group_name_H-M   'P 1'
#
loop_
_entity.id
_entity.type
_entity.pdbx_description
1 polymer ?
#
loop_
_entity_poly.entity_id
_entity_poly.type
_entity_poly.pdbx_seq_one_letter_code
_entity_poly.pdbx_strand_id
1 'polypeptide(L)'
;MSDMNRDISKHRMQRMSFAERRKSIQLQVQKLVKEVKTTHHEQACQTHHCKNTAKKLFSNLNTNVDPCDDFFKFSCDGWMQNNPRPANKHRWNVLTISPSHFLFGTELLSPELSTSEKKEFEILHRKLLKAVIEQFNHTIPEIVVDTDITEIIEFEKRLESLSSKDFLEKRLRLFELEHKFHNIKWFQIFYEIFQLIDESLSKQEPFYVLDIDYFEKLGKILHNTNAR
;
A
#
# COMPACT_ATOMS: atom_id res chain seq x y z
N MET A 1 41.59 -32.86 2.60
CA MET A 1 40.82 -32.76 3.86
C MET A 1 40.26 -31.35 3.95
N SER A 2 39.17 -31.08 3.24
CA SER A 2 38.46 -29.81 3.25
C SER A 2 37.08 -30.05 2.65
N ASP A 3 36.12 -30.43 3.48
CA ASP A 3 34.67 -30.23 3.25
C ASP A 3 33.87 -30.95 4.34
N MET A 4 33.80 -30.34 5.52
CA MET A 4 32.82 -30.73 6.54
C MET A 4 32.57 -29.57 7.52
N ASN A 5 32.21 -28.39 7.03
CA ASN A 5 31.83 -27.27 7.91
C ASN A 5 30.74 -26.35 7.36
N ARG A 6 30.08 -26.69 6.23
CA ARG A 6 29.02 -25.86 5.64
C ARG A 6 27.59 -26.36 5.87
N ASP A 7 27.40 -27.50 6.55
CA ASP A 7 26.10 -28.17 6.64
C ASP A 7 25.50 -28.24 8.07
N ILE A 8 26.25 -27.84 9.09
CA ILE A 8 25.79 -27.93 10.49
C ILE A 8 24.82 -26.79 10.87
N SER A 9 24.87 -25.64 10.19
CA SER A 9 24.01 -24.48 10.54
C SER A 9 22.56 -24.64 10.09
N LYS A 10 22.31 -25.24 8.92
CA LYS A 10 20.95 -25.47 8.39
C LYS A 10 20.19 -26.54 9.17
N HIS A 11 20.87 -27.61 9.58
CA HIS A 11 20.26 -28.70 10.36
C HIS A 11 19.95 -28.34 11.82
N ARG A 12 20.57 -27.30 12.39
CA ARG A 12 20.36 -26.92 13.80
C ARG A 12 19.08 -26.13 14.04
N MET A 13 18.58 -25.38 13.05
CA MET A 13 17.34 -24.59 13.20
C MET A 13 16.06 -25.43 13.23
N GLN A 14 16.06 -26.62 12.60
CA GLN A 14 14.91 -27.53 12.58
C GLN A 14 14.71 -28.33 13.88
N ARG A 15 15.65 -28.26 14.85
CA ARG A 15 15.56 -28.98 16.13
C ARG A 15 15.18 -28.09 17.33
N MET A 16 14.94 -26.80 17.12
CA MET A 16 14.62 -25.89 18.21
C MET A 16 13.12 -25.89 18.50
N SER A 17 12.77 -26.02 19.79
CA SER A 17 11.40 -25.83 20.25
C SER A 17 10.89 -24.44 19.89
N PHE A 18 9.57 -24.28 19.85
CA PHE A 18 8.93 -23.00 19.54
C PHE A 18 9.43 -21.86 20.47
N ALA A 19 9.62 -22.17 21.76
CA ALA A 19 10.12 -21.22 22.75
C ALA A 19 11.58 -20.81 22.48
N GLU A 20 12.42 -21.73 22.00
CA GLU A 20 13.83 -21.45 21.68
C GLU A 20 13.95 -20.65 20.38
N ARG A 21 13.12 -20.95 19.37
CA ARG A 21 12.99 -20.13 18.15
C ARG A 21 12.53 -18.72 18.48
N ARG A 22 11.50 -18.58 19.31
CA ARG A 22 11.02 -17.28 19.80
C ARG A 22 12.12 -16.49 20.50
N LYS A 23 12.87 -17.12 21.42
CA LYS A 23 13.96 -16.46 22.15
C LYS A 23 15.12 -16.07 21.23
N SER A 24 15.45 -16.92 20.26
CA SER A 24 16.47 -16.65 19.24
C SER A 24 16.08 -15.48 18.33
N ILE A 25 14.85 -15.47 17.83
CA ILE A 25 14.32 -14.37 17.00
C ILE A 25 14.29 -13.08 17.81
N GLN A 26 13.84 -13.12 19.06
CA GLN A 26 13.79 -11.94 19.92
C GLN A 26 15.19 -11.38 20.20
N LEU A 27 16.19 -12.25 20.42
CA LEU A 27 17.61 -11.87 20.54
C LEU A 27 18.19 -11.31 19.23
N GLN A 28 17.85 -11.91 18.09
CA GLN A 28 18.27 -11.44 16.78
C GLN A 28 17.65 -10.08 16.45
N VAL A 29 16.38 -9.87 16.74
CA VAL A 29 15.69 -8.56 16.61
C VAL A 29 16.36 -7.53 17.52
N GLN A 30 16.64 -7.85 18.78
CA GLN A 30 17.35 -6.94 19.68
C GLN A 30 18.77 -6.61 19.21
N LYS A 31 19.46 -7.57 18.61
CA LYS A 31 20.80 -7.40 18.04
C LYS A 31 20.76 -6.52 16.78
N LEU A 32 19.83 -6.79 15.86
CA LEU A 32 19.60 -5.97 14.66
C LEU A 32 19.25 -4.52 15.04
N VAL A 33 18.40 -4.32 16.05
CA VAL A 33 18.07 -2.98 16.59
C VAL A 33 19.31 -2.26 17.16
N LYS A 34 20.32 -2.99 17.65
CA LYS A 34 21.58 -2.44 18.16
C LYS A 34 22.64 -2.20 17.08
N GLU A 35 22.64 -2.99 16.00
CA GLU A 35 23.65 -2.97 14.94
C GLU A 35 23.33 -1.99 13.79
N VAL A 36 22.09 -1.51 13.69
CA VAL A 36 21.70 -0.42 12.77
C VAL A 36 22.21 0.92 13.32
N LYS A 37 23.54 1.03 13.49
CA LYS A 37 24.23 2.28 13.84
C LYS A 37 25.11 2.83 12.72
N THR A 38 24.50 3.42 11.68
CA THR A 38 25.21 4.26 10.70
C THR A 38 24.34 5.43 10.18
N THR A 39 25.01 6.54 9.87
CA THR A 39 24.68 7.93 10.22
C THR A 39 23.76 8.73 9.29
N HIS A 40 22.91 8.09 8.49
CA HIS A 40 21.80 8.79 7.81
C HIS A 40 20.48 8.02 7.85
N HIS A 41 20.56 6.68 7.77
CA HIS A 41 19.42 5.78 7.98
C HIS A 41 19.05 5.65 9.47
N GLU A 42 20.03 5.81 10.38
CA GLU A 42 19.78 5.82 11.83
C GLU A 42 18.83 6.90 12.28
N GLN A 43 19.01 8.13 11.80
CA GLN A 43 18.18 9.25 12.23
C GLN A 43 16.72 9.01 11.82
N ALA A 44 16.49 8.53 10.60
CA ALA A 44 15.18 8.12 10.12
C ALA A 44 14.56 7.01 11.01
N CYS A 45 15.30 5.95 11.33
CA CYS A 45 14.80 4.86 12.18
C CYS A 45 14.56 5.25 13.65
N GLN A 46 15.24 6.28 14.14
CA GLN A 46 15.06 6.77 15.51
C GLN A 46 13.93 7.78 15.64
N THR A 47 13.35 8.28 14.53
CA THR A 47 12.18 9.16 14.56
C THR A 47 11.00 8.50 15.26
N HIS A 48 10.18 9.32 15.92
CA HIS A 48 8.94 8.87 16.53
C HIS A 48 8.03 8.18 15.50
N HIS A 49 7.99 8.71 14.28
CA HIS A 49 7.23 8.13 13.18
C HIS A 49 7.71 6.72 12.82
N CYS A 50 9.00 6.52 12.55
CA CYS A 50 9.51 5.19 12.20
C CYS A 50 9.31 4.17 13.33
N LYS A 51 9.54 4.56 14.59
CA LYS A 51 9.28 3.70 15.76
C LYS A 51 7.82 3.29 15.87
N ASN A 52 6.89 4.21 15.66
CA ASN A 52 5.45 3.91 15.69
C ASN A 52 5.02 3.04 14.51
N THR A 53 5.54 3.30 13.31
CA THR A 53 5.28 2.48 12.13
C THR A 53 5.80 1.05 12.32
N ALA A 54 7.03 0.89 12.82
CA ALA A 54 7.58 -0.41 13.18
C ALA A 54 6.70 -1.11 14.22
N LYS A 55 6.31 -0.42 15.30
CA LYS A 55 5.41 -0.96 16.33
C LYS A 55 4.07 -1.43 15.74
N LYS A 56 3.48 -0.66 14.82
CA LYS A 56 2.22 -1.00 14.15
C LYS A 56 2.37 -2.20 13.21
N LEU A 57 3.48 -2.31 12.49
CA LEU A 57 3.79 -3.49 11.68
C LEU A 57 3.96 -4.72 12.56
N PHE A 58 4.71 -4.61 13.65
CA PHE A 58 4.91 -5.72 14.59
C PHE A 58 3.62 -6.15 15.28
N SER A 59 2.69 -5.23 15.58
CA SER A 59 1.39 -5.60 16.17
C SER A 59 0.49 -6.40 15.22
N ASN A 60 0.77 -6.38 13.91
CA ASN A 60 0.01 -7.15 12.94
C ASN A 60 0.49 -8.62 12.85
N LEU A 61 1.69 -8.92 13.32
CA LEU A 61 2.27 -10.26 13.26
C LEU A 61 1.70 -11.17 14.34
N ASN A 62 1.30 -12.39 13.97
CA ASN A 62 1.09 -13.47 14.91
C ASN A 62 2.31 -14.39 14.96
N THR A 63 3.25 -14.03 15.84
CA THR A 63 4.49 -14.79 16.05
C THR A 63 4.30 -16.17 16.70
N ASN A 64 3.05 -16.61 16.94
CA ASN A 64 2.73 -17.98 17.36
C ASN A 64 2.53 -18.96 16.18
N VAL A 65 2.47 -18.44 14.95
CA VAL A 65 2.34 -19.22 13.72
C VAL A 65 3.71 -19.29 13.04
N ASP A 66 4.13 -20.46 12.58
CA ASP A 66 5.35 -20.56 11.77
C ASP A 66 5.07 -19.96 10.38
N PRO A 67 5.86 -18.97 9.91
CA PRO A 67 5.65 -18.40 8.58
C PRO A 67 5.81 -19.42 7.46
N CYS A 68 6.53 -20.53 7.67
CA CYS A 68 6.63 -21.62 6.70
C CYS A 68 5.35 -22.46 6.61
N ASP A 69 4.52 -22.47 7.67
CA ASP A 69 3.26 -23.21 7.70
C ASP A 69 2.10 -22.37 7.18
N ASP A 70 2.00 -21.10 7.62
CA ASP A 70 0.93 -20.19 7.23
C ASP A 70 1.42 -18.73 7.29
N PHE A 71 2.13 -18.31 6.24
CA PHE A 71 2.70 -16.97 6.12
C PHE A 71 1.65 -15.86 6.28
N PHE A 72 0.42 -16.10 5.78
CA PHE A 72 -0.66 -15.14 5.87
C PHE A 72 -1.07 -14.91 7.33
N LYS A 73 -1.30 -15.99 8.11
CA LYS A 73 -1.58 -15.83 9.53
C LYS A 73 -0.41 -15.26 10.30
N PHE A 74 0.82 -15.72 10.05
CA PHE A 74 1.99 -15.13 10.69
C PHE A 74 2.06 -13.61 10.46
N SER A 75 1.74 -13.15 9.26
CA SER A 75 1.92 -11.75 8.86
C SER A 75 0.74 -10.84 9.21
N CYS A 76 -0.50 -11.34 9.17
CA CYS A 76 -1.71 -10.51 9.19
C CYS A 76 -2.67 -10.82 10.34
N ASP A 77 -2.50 -11.92 11.07
CA ASP A 77 -3.48 -12.36 12.05
C ASP A 77 -3.59 -11.42 13.26
N GLY A 78 -2.50 -10.75 13.66
CA GLY A 78 -2.57 -9.68 14.67
C GLY A 78 -3.39 -8.48 14.19
N TRP A 79 -3.38 -8.16 12.90
CA TRP A 79 -4.26 -7.12 12.35
C TRP A 79 -5.72 -7.55 12.41
N MET A 80 -6.03 -8.80 12.02
CA MET A 80 -7.39 -9.33 12.04
C MET A 80 -7.98 -9.38 13.45
N GLN A 81 -7.17 -9.70 14.46
CA GLN A 81 -7.59 -9.69 15.88
C GLN A 81 -7.91 -8.28 16.38
N ASN A 82 -7.13 -7.28 15.96
CA ASN A 82 -7.34 -5.87 16.36
C ASN A 82 -8.41 -5.14 15.53
N ASN A 83 -8.82 -5.72 14.41
CA ASN A 83 -9.81 -5.15 13.50
C ASN A 83 -10.90 -6.20 13.22
N PRO A 84 -11.78 -6.52 14.18
CA PRO A 84 -12.85 -7.48 13.95
C PRO A 84 -13.82 -6.97 12.88
N ARG A 85 -14.19 -7.85 11.94
CA ARG A 85 -15.10 -7.52 10.85
C ARG A 85 -16.51 -7.17 11.38
N PRO A 86 -17.06 -5.98 11.08
CA PRO A 86 -18.45 -5.66 11.38
C PRO A 86 -19.41 -6.60 10.68
N ALA A 87 -20.52 -6.96 11.34
CA ALA A 87 -21.48 -7.95 10.84
C ALA A 87 -22.09 -7.60 9.47
N ASN A 88 -22.19 -6.31 9.14
CA ASN A 88 -22.76 -5.79 7.90
C ASN A 88 -21.73 -5.58 6.77
N LYS A 89 -20.48 -6.01 6.95
CA LYS A 89 -19.43 -5.86 5.93
C LYS A 89 -19.02 -7.22 5.38
N HIS A 90 -19.16 -7.38 4.06
CA HIS A 90 -18.72 -8.62 3.38
C HIS A 90 -17.21 -8.66 3.16
N ARG A 91 -16.57 -7.49 2.97
CA ARG A 91 -15.12 -7.34 2.81
C ARG A 91 -14.56 -6.54 3.98
N TRP A 92 -13.49 -7.04 4.60
CA TRP A 92 -12.83 -6.40 5.73
C TRP A 92 -11.34 -6.74 5.74
N ASN A 93 -10.54 -5.81 5.27
CA ASN A 93 -9.09 -5.88 5.15
C ASN A 93 -8.48 -4.48 5.31
N VAL A 94 -7.15 -4.38 5.28
CA VAL A 94 -6.45 -3.10 5.46
C VAL A 94 -6.89 -2.03 4.45
N LEU A 95 -7.26 -2.41 3.23
CA LEU A 95 -7.72 -1.49 2.19
C LEU A 95 -9.14 -0.95 2.44
N THR A 96 -9.97 -1.70 3.14
CA THR A 96 -11.32 -1.25 3.53
C THR A 96 -11.34 -0.35 4.78
N ILE A 97 -10.26 -0.35 5.57
CA ILE A 97 -10.14 0.46 6.80
C ILE A 97 -9.21 1.67 6.59
N SER A 98 -8.19 1.54 5.74
CA SER A 98 -7.49 2.69 5.16
C SER A 98 -8.52 3.48 4.34
N PRO A 99 -8.54 4.83 4.39
CA PRO A 99 -9.56 5.61 3.69
C PRO A 99 -9.62 5.13 2.25
N SER A 100 -10.78 4.55 1.90
CA SER A 100 -11.02 3.86 0.63
C SER A 100 -11.31 4.84 -0.51
N HIS A 101 -10.90 6.08 -0.31
CA HIS A 101 -11.37 7.27 -1.00
C HIS A 101 -10.23 8.26 -1.15
N PHE A 102 -10.29 9.07 -2.20
CA PHE A 102 -9.33 10.15 -2.42
C PHE A 102 -9.47 11.17 -1.29
N LEU A 103 -8.43 11.31 -0.46
CA LEU A 103 -8.46 12.12 0.77
C LEU A 103 -8.87 13.57 0.50
N PHE A 104 -8.41 14.15 -0.60
CA PHE A 104 -8.80 15.51 -0.97
C PHE A 104 -10.09 15.53 -1.77
N GLY A 105 -10.27 14.56 -2.66
CA GLY A 105 -11.45 14.48 -3.50
C GLY A 105 -12.74 14.40 -2.69
N THR A 106 -12.82 13.46 -1.75
CA THR A 106 -14.04 13.20 -0.97
C THR A 106 -14.43 14.38 -0.09
N GLU A 107 -13.49 14.94 0.68
CA GLU A 107 -13.77 16.04 1.58
C GLU A 107 -14.07 17.34 0.82
N LEU A 108 -13.29 17.68 -0.21
CA LEU A 108 -13.48 18.93 -0.93
C LEU A 108 -14.71 18.92 -1.84
N LEU A 109 -15.13 17.74 -2.33
CA LEU A 109 -16.36 17.59 -3.12
C LEU A 109 -17.59 17.23 -2.29
N SER A 110 -17.44 16.95 -0.98
CA SER A 110 -18.56 16.60 -0.11
C SER A 110 -19.64 17.69 -0.11
N PRO A 111 -20.92 17.36 -0.36
CA PRO A 111 -22.01 18.31 -0.24
C PRO A 111 -22.35 18.64 1.22
N GLU A 112 -21.85 17.85 2.18
CA GLU A 112 -22.15 18.00 3.61
C GLU A 112 -21.29 19.07 4.30
N LEU A 113 -20.15 19.42 3.71
CA LEU A 113 -19.22 20.41 4.26
C LEU A 113 -19.46 21.80 3.66
N SER A 114 -19.40 22.83 4.50
CA SER A 114 -19.41 24.22 4.08
C SER A 114 -18.13 24.62 3.36
N THR A 115 -18.17 25.74 2.63
CA THR A 115 -16.97 26.31 1.97
C THR A 115 -15.86 26.63 2.99
N SER A 116 -16.21 27.03 4.21
CA SER A 116 -15.22 27.33 5.25
C SER A 116 -14.53 26.06 5.73
N GLU A 117 -15.29 25.00 6.02
CA GLU A 117 -14.75 23.71 6.47
C GLU A 117 -13.86 23.08 5.41
N LYS A 118 -14.25 23.16 4.12
CA LYS A 118 -13.41 22.71 3.00
C LYS A 118 -12.09 23.46 2.91
N LYS A 119 -12.14 24.78 3.09
CA LYS A 119 -10.95 25.63 3.08
C LYS A 119 -10.03 25.31 4.26
N GLU A 120 -10.58 25.13 5.46
CA GLU A 120 -9.82 24.74 6.65
C GLU A 120 -9.18 23.36 6.49
N PHE A 121 -9.93 22.39 5.95
CA PHE A 121 -9.42 21.07 5.61
C PHE A 121 -8.23 21.15 4.65
N GLU A 122 -8.36 21.90 3.56
CA GLU A 122 -7.28 22.06 2.57
C GLU A 122 -6.04 22.72 3.19
N ILE A 123 -6.22 23.80 3.96
CA ILE A 123 -5.12 24.50 4.64
C ILE A 123 -4.36 23.57 5.58
N LEU A 124 -5.09 22.82 6.42
CA LEU A 124 -4.49 21.90 7.37
C LEU A 124 -3.69 20.80 6.68
N HIS A 125 -4.26 20.19 5.63
CA HIS A 125 -3.63 19.10 4.91
C HIS A 125 -2.44 19.56 4.06
N ARG A 126 -2.51 20.74 3.43
CA ARG A 126 -1.35 21.37 2.78
C ARG A 126 -0.19 21.55 3.77
N LYS A 127 -0.48 22.06 4.97
CA LYS A 127 0.52 22.23 6.04
C LYS A 127 1.11 20.90 6.47
N LEU A 128 0.29 19.86 6.60
CA LEU A 128 0.76 18.52 6.94
C LEU A 128 1.67 17.94 5.85
N LEU A 129 1.27 18.03 4.58
CA LEU A 129 2.08 17.55 3.45
C LEU A 129 3.43 18.27 3.37
N LYS A 130 3.45 19.59 3.50
CA LYS A 130 4.70 20.37 3.57
C LYS A 130 5.60 19.90 4.71
N ALA A 131 5.07 19.75 5.92
CA ALA A 131 5.82 19.29 7.08
C ALA A 131 6.39 17.87 6.90
N VAL A 132 5.68 17.00 6.20
CA VAL A 132 6.16 15.65 5.86
C VAL A 132 7.29 15.73 4.83
N ILE A 133 7.14 16.52 3.76
CA ILE A 133 8.17 16.68 2.71
C ILE A 133 9.47 17.24 3.29
N GLU A 134 9.36 18.21 4.19
CA GLU A 134 10.50 18.77 4.91
C GLU A 134 11.29 17.70 5.69
N GLN A 135 10.66 16.61 6.15
CA GLN A 135 11.37 15.52 6.84
C GLN A 135 12.17 14.62 5.91
N PHE A 136 11.82 14.56 4.61
CA PHE A 136 12.45 13.65 3.66
C PHE A 136 13.49 14.33 2.77
N ASN A 137 13.32 15.63 2.44
CA ASN A 137 14.33 16.35 1.65
C ASN A 137 14.24 17.88 1.76
N HIS A 138 15.24 18.51 2.39
CA HIS A 138 15.30 19.97 2.59
C HIS A 138 15.69 20.79 1.34
N THR A 139 16.02 20.17 0.20
CA THR A 139 16.50 20.91 -1.00
C THR A 139 15.40 21.28 -1.99
N ILE A 140 14.14 20.88 -1.77
CA ILE A 140 13.06 21.16 -2.72
C ILE A 140 12.55 22.60 -2.49
N PRO A 141 12.53 23.46 -3.52
CA PRO A 141 11.99 24.81 -3.38
C PRO A 141 10.50 24.79 -3.00
N GLU A 142 10.09 25.66 -2.07
CA GLU A 142 8.71 25.70 -1.56
C GLU A 142 7.67 25.86 -2.70
N ILE A 143 7.99 26.64 -3.72
CA ILE A 143 7.11 26.84 -4.89
C ILE A 143 6.81 25.53 -5.63
N VAL A 144 7.79 24.62 -5.71
CA VAL A 144 7.61 23.32 -6.36
C VAL A 144 6.70 22.46 -5.48
N VAL A 145 6.93 22.44 -4.17
CA VAL A 145 6.08 21.72 -3.22
C VAL A 145 4.63 22.21 -3.29
N ASP A 146 4.40 23.52 -3.33
CA ASP A 146 3.05 24.08 -3.45
C ASP A 146 2.37 23.74 -4.77
N THR A 147 3.12 23.75 -5.86
CA THR A 147 2.63 23.37 -7.19
C THR A 147 2.21 21.90 -7.17
N ASP A 148 3.10 21.01 -6.71
CA ASP A 148 2.86 19.57 -6.68
C ASP A 148 1.66 19.23 -5.77
N ILE A 149 1.57 19.84 -4.58
CA ILE A 149 0.40 19.62 -3.69
C ILE A 149 -0.89 20.07 -4.37
N THR A 150 -0.88 21.19 -5.10
CA THR A 150 -2.06 21.67 -5.84
C THR A 150 -2.45 20.72 -6.95
N GLU A 151 -1.46 20.23 -7.72
CA GLU A 151 -1.70 19.27 -8.80
C GLU A 151 -2.25 17.94 -8.27
N ILE A 152 -1.74 17.45 -7.13
CA ILE A 152 -2.27 16.26 -6.42
C ILE A 152 -3.73 16.48 -6.01
N ILE A 153 -4.05 17.61 -5.36
CA ILE A 153 -5.42 17.92 -4.93
C ILE A 153 -6.37 17.94 -6.13
N GLU A 154 -6.00 18.63 -7.21
CA GLU A 154 -6.84 18.71 -8.41
C GLU A 154 -6.95 17.37 -9.14
N PHE A 155 -5.90 16.55 -9.11
CA PHE A 155 -5.94 15.20 -9.65
C PHE A 155 -6.90 14.31 -8.85
N GLU A 156 -6.80 14.31 -7.53
CA GLU A 156 -7.70 13.56 -6.65
C GLU A 156 -9.17 13.99 -6.78
N LYS A 157 -9.44 15.29 -6.85
CA LYS A 157 -10.80 15.81 -7.11
C LYS A 157 -11.35 15.29 -8.44
N ARG A 158 -10.52 15.28 -9.49
CA ARG A 158 -10.93 14.72 -10.79
C ARG A 158 -11.25 13.23 -10.66
N LEU A 159 -10.43 12.45 -9.96
CA LEU A 159 -10.68 11.02 -9.76
C LEU A 159 -11.94 10.74 -8.94
N GLU A 160 -12.18 11.49 -7.86
CA GLU A 160 -13.39 11.34 -7.03
C GLU A 160 -14.65 11.69 -7.84
N SER A 161 -14.59 12.73 -8.68
CA SER A 161 -15.71 13.10 -9.54
C SER A 161 -16.10 12.02 -10.57
N LEU A 162 -15.19 11.06 -10.84
CA LEU A 162 -15.49 9.92 -11.70
C LEU A 162 -16.23 8.79 -10.98
N SER A 163 -16.16 8.74 -9.65
CA SER A 163 -16.71 7.64 -8.87
C SER A 163 -18.23 7.63 -8.96
N SER A 164 -18.79 6.65 -9.68
CA SER A 164 -20.22 6.36 -9.66
C SER A 164 -20.56 5.47 -8.46
N LYS A 165 -21.81 5.53 -7.99
CA LYS A 165 -22.33 4.62 -6.96
C LYS A 165 -23.04 3.39 -7.56
N ASP A 166 -23.33 3.42 -8.86
CA ASP A 166 -23.95 2.31 -9.58
C ASP A 166 -22.88 1.44 -10.25
N PHE A 167 -22.68 0.25 -9.70
CA PHE A 167 -21.73 -0.72 -10.24
C PHE A 167 -22.50 -1.76 -11.07
N LEU A 168 -22.27 -1.73 -12.38
CA LEU A 168 -22.73 -2.80 -13.27
C LEU A 168 -21.53 -3.66 -13.65
N GLU A 169 -21.42 -4.81 -12.98
CA GLU A 169 -20.36 -5.77 -13.26
C GLU A 169 -20.49 -6.30 -14.69
N LYS A 170 -19.42 -6.15 -15.46
CA LYS A 170 -19.33 -6.63 -16.83
C LYS A 170 -18.13 -7.54 -17.01
N ARG A 171 -18.39 -8.74 -17.52
CA ARG A 171 -17.34 -9.68 -17.91
C ARG A 171 -16.78 -9.30 -19.28
N LEU A 172 -15.46 -9.15 -19.36
CA LEU A 172 -14.69 -8.91 -20.59
C LEU A 172 -13.53 -9.89 -20.66
N ARG A 173 -13.05 -10.23 -21.85
CA ARG A 173 -11.73 -10.87 -22.02
C ARG A 173 -10.62 -9.82 -22.04
N LEU A 174 -9.40 -10.20 -21.71
CA LEU A 174 -8.26 -9.27 -21.66
C LEU A 174 -8.06 -8.48 -22.97
N PHE A 175 -8.24 -9.12 -24.14
CA PHE A 175 -8.17 -8.39 -25.41
C PHE A 175 -9.31 -7.37 -25.60
N GLU A 176 -10.51 -7.68 -25.09
CA GLU A 176 -11.68 -6.78 -25.15
C GLU A 176 -11.48 -5.60 -24.20
N LEU A 177 -10.88 -5.85 -23.03
CA LEU A 177 -10.47 -4.84 -22.06
C LEU A 177 -9.46 -3.86 -22.66
N GLU A 178 -8.37 -4.37 -23.24
CA GLU A 178 -7.33 -3.57 -23.90
C GLU A 178 -7.93 -2.72 -25.04
N HIS A 179 -8.80 -3.32 -25.86
CA HIS A 179 -9.44 -2.62 -26.96
C HIS A 179 -10.39 -1.50 -26.48
N LYS A 180 -11.24 -1.81 -25.50
CA LYS A 180 -12.25 -0.88 -24.98
C LYS A 180 -11.62 0.28 -24.20
N PHE A 181 -10.57 0.00 -23.44
CA PHE A 181 -9.90 0.96 -22.57
C PHE A 181 -8.47 1.27 -23.03
N HIS A 182 -8.31 1.55 -24.32
CA HIS A 182 -7.02 1.67 -25.02
C HIS A 182 -6.06 2.74 -24.49
N ASN A 183 -6.55 3.67 -23.66
CA ASN A 183 -5.73 4.69 -23.00
C ASN A 183 -4.88 4.12 -21.85
N ILE A 184 -5.16 2.89 -21.41
CA ILE A 184 -4.40 2.17 -20.38
C ILE A 184 -3.87 0.88 -21.02
N LYS A 185 -2.58 0.61 -20.85
CA LYS A 185 -1.90 -0.58 -21.39
C LYS A 185 -2.12 -1.80 -20.51
N TRP A 186 -3.37 -2.25 -20.42
CA TRP A 186 -3.79 -3.35 -19.54
C TRP A 186 -3.00 -4.64 -19.76
N PHE A 187 -2.77 -5.03 -21.01
CA PHE A 187 -2.01 -6.24 -21.30
C PHE A 187 -0.59 -6.15 -20.73
N GLN A 188 0.07 -5.01 -20.90
CA GLN A 188 1.42 -4.79 -20.37
C GLN A 188 1.43 -4.83 -18.84
N ILE A 189 0.51 -4.10 -18.20
CA ILE A 189 0.40 -4.03 -16.74
C ILE A 189 0.18 -5.43 -16.15
N PHE A 190 -0.80 -6.18 -16.65
CA PHE A 190 -1.07 -7.51 -16.12
C PHE A 190 0.02 -8.52 -16.47
N TYR A 191 0.62 -8.43 -17.66
CA TYR A 191 1.75 -9.28 -18.01
C TYR A 191 2.91 -9.09 -17.03
N GLU A 192 3.31 -7.84 -16.77
CA GLU A 192 4.37 -7.53 -15.81
C GLU A 192 4.05 -8.06 -14.40
N ILE A 193 2.81 -7.92 -13.93
CA ILE A 193 2.38 -8.46 -12.63
C ILE A 193 2.47 -9.99 -12.59
N PHE A 194 1.97 -10.69 -13.61
CA PHE A 194 1.93 -12.15 -13.63
C PHE A 194 3.33 -12.77 -13.80
N GLN A 195 4.25 -12.06 -14.46
CA GLN A 195 5.66 -12.47 -14.51
C GLN A 195 6.33 -12.49 -13.13
N LEU A 196 5.89 -11.66 -12.17
CA LEU A 196 6.44 -11.66 -10.80
C LEU A 196 6.12 -12.95 -10.03
N ILE A 197 5.11 -13.69 -10.46
CA ILE A 197 4.67 -14.94 -9.83
C ILE A 197 4.88 -16.17 -10.71
N ASP A 198 5.67 -16.02 -11.79
CA ASP A 198 5.96 -17.08 -12.78
C ASP A 198 4.70 -17.69 -13.43
N GLU A 199 3.64 -16.88 -13.56
CA GLU A 199 2.39 -17.29 -14.20
C GLU A 199 2.28 -16.73 -15.62
N SER A 200 1.63 -17.50 -16.50
CA SER A 200 1.38 -17.10 -17.88
C SER A 200 -0.01 -16.49 -18.03
N LEU A 201 -0.10 -15.35 -18.74
CA LEU A 201 -1.36 -14.64 -18.95
C LEU A 201 -1.86 -14.82 -20.40
N SER A 202 -3.03 -15.42 -20.56
CA SER A 202 -3.69 -15.55 -21.86
C SER A 202 -4.45 -14.28 -22.24
N LYS A 203 -4.47 -13.92 -23.53
CA LYS A 203 -5.33 -12.83 -24.05
C LYS A 203 -6.83 -13.12 -23.90
N GLN A 204 -7.20 -14.38 -23.71
CA GLN A 204 -8.59 -14.83 -23.56
C GLN A 204 -9.05 -14.85 -22.10
N GLU A 205 -8.15 -14.53 -21.16
CA GLU A 205 -8.43 -14.56 -19.73
C GLU A 205 -9.63 -13.64 -19.40
N PRO A 206 -10.63 -14.11 -18.64
CA PRO A 206 -11.78 -13.32 -18.27
C PRO A 206 -11.47 -12.36 -17.11
N PHE A 207 -11.90 -11.12 -17.26
CA PHE A 207 -11.87 -10.06 -16.26
C PHE A 207 -13.28 -9.58 -15.96
N TYR A 208 -13.54 -9.30 -14.69
CA TYR A 208 -14.79 -8.71 -14.22
C TYR A 208 -14.55 -7.24 -13.92
N VAL A 209 -15.13 -6.37 -14.72
CA VAL A 209 -15.00 -4.92 -14.59
C VAL A 209 -16.22 -4.38 -13.86
N LEU A 210 -15.98 -3.76 -12.71
CA LEU A 210 -17.05 -3.30 -11.81
C LEU A 210 -17.71 -1.98 -12.24
N ASP A 211 -16.92 -1.09 -12.86
CA ASP A 211 -17.38 0.23 -13.30
C ASP A 211 -16.76 0.57 -14.65
N ILE A 212 -17.52 0.29 -15.72
CA ILE A 212 -17.07 0.55 -17.10
C ILE A 212 -16.85 2.05 -17.33
N ASP A 213 -17.77 2.89 -16.85
CA ASP A 213 -17.73 4.33 -17.11
C ASP A 213 -16.54 4.98 -16.41
N TYR A 214 -16.23 4.52 -15.19
CA TYR A 214 -15.03 4.94 -14.47
C TYR A 214 -13.77 4.65 -15.29
N PHE A 215 -13.59 3.44 -15.82
CA PHE A 215 -12.38 3.09 -16.58
C PHE A 215 -12.27 3.85 -17.92
N GLU A 216 -13.38 4.14 -18.61
CA GLU A 216 -13.34 4.98 -19.82
C GLU A 216 -12.89 6.41 -19.49
N LYS A 217 -13.43 6.98 -18.41
CA LYS A 217 -13.08 8.35 -17.98
C LYS A 217 -11.67 8.41 -17.37
N LEU A 218 -11.27 7.41 -16.60
CA LEU A 218 -9.93 7.29 -16.01
C LEU A 218 -8.87 7.30 -17.11
N GLY A 219 -9.06 6.52 -18.18
CA GLY A 219 -8.14 6.50 -19.31
C GLY A 219 -7.94 7.90 -19.91
N LYS A 220 -8.99 8.71 -20.02
CA LYS A 220 -8.90 10.10 -20.50
C LYS A 220 -8.15 11.00 -19.52
N ILE A 221 -8.41 10.87 -18.21
CA ILE A 221 -7.69 11.62 -17.18
C ILE A 221 -6.20 11.30 -17.25
N LEU A 222 -5.84 10.02 -17.26
CA LEU A 222 -4.44 9.58 -17.28
C LEU A 222 -3.72 10.03 -18.55
N HIS A 223 -4.38 9.93 -19.71
CA HIS A 223 -3.80 10.39 -20.97
C HIS A 223 -3.51 11.90 -21.00
N ASN A 224 -4.37 12.70 -20.36
CA ASN A 224 -4.25 14.16 -20.32
C ASN A 224 -3.46 14.68 -19.11
N THR A 225 -3.04 13.80 -18.20
CA THR A 225 -2.26 14.17 -17.02
C THR A 225 -0.78 13.97 -17.32
N ASN A 226 0.05 14.92 -16.89
CA ASN A 226 1.50 14.80 -17.03
C ASN A 226 2.01 13.59 -16.24
N ALA A 227 3.01 12.89 -16.78
CA ALA A 227 3.62 11.72 -16.14
C ALA A 227 4.68 12.09 -15.07
N ARG A 228 5.02 13.38 -14.95
CA ARG A 228 5.93 13.93 -13.95
C ARG A 228 5.41 13.70 -12.53
#